data_AF-A0A3N0YFM4-F1
#
_entry.id   AF-A0A3N0YFM4-F1
#
_cell.length_a   1.000
_cell.length_b   1.000
_cell.length_c   1.000
_cell.angle_alpha   90.00
_cell.angle_beta   90.00
_cell.angle_gamma   90.00
#
_symmetry.space_group_name_H-M   'P 1'
#
loop_
_entity.id
_entity.type
_entity.pdbx_description
1 polymer ?
#
loop_
_entity_poly.entity_id
_entity_poly.type
_entity_poly.pdbx_seq_one_letter_code
_entity_poly.pdbx_strand_id
1 'polypeptide(L)'
;MHRDIISKINKMNNVSRKKATIGIFGKSGEGKSSLLSAVLGKKDLLPSGCFGACTTVVIQVEANLTDSNYIAEIHLVSEADWEKELKDLFTVLSEVRTRDSEEDMNDDLVEDAEEKITALYGADADKKTLEELKNDEKYSEIKTFLSTSEDNMKTISKSDVSEFAYDIACYILRSQSSPGGWYWPLVKSVTIKIPDCRELLEHIVLVDLPGTGDCNKIRDDMWKSNLRDCSSVWIVSDVKRAVTNKDPWGILKHCVEELGPGGECKSINFICTKTDDVNPAAYISSNAFFDTSLNLDHIETEIPKLQDDLRILNKNINRELTRDYVNEAKGVLSLIQSVQLDTDKKTVETKDKIYTELEKNLKKALNELDSRFDTIYSDLEQRLSKGVEESVQLCVASTKAMISPNIDKRGFHKILQALCKNGGCYWSKNWDVILDLNKQLAKHMHEYINEYFNLIFPVTGTTGKSVQEQIDKFSIIQNDSASPVSPILHHIQNFIKTELYIKDALESELKKSMKLSLSQTSKIKLMDVSKEIELLERLSEQLSD
;
A
#
# COMPACT_ATOMS: atom_id res chain seq x y z
N MET A 1 16.13 -38.67 -11.54
CA MET A 1 14.84 -38.40 -12.21
C MET A 1 13.62 -38.69 -11.33
N HIS A 2 13.21 -39.94 -11.03
CA HIS A 2 12.03 -40.20 -10.17
C HIS A 2 12.15 -39.61 -8.74
N ARG A 3 13.35 -39.68 -8.12
CA ARG A 3 13.64 -39.03 -6.83
C ARG A 3 13.66 -37.50 -6.90
N ASP A 4 14.08 -36.91 -8.03
CA ASP A 4 14.09 -35.44 -8.20
C ASP A 4 12.68 -34.88 -8.36
N ILE A 5 11.78 -35.64 -9.00
CA ILE A 5 10.37 -35.27 -9.16
C ILE A 5 9.67 -35.30 -7.80
N ILE A 6 9.88 -36.36 -7.00
CA ILE A 6 9.32 -36.46 -5.63
C ILE A 6 9.91 -35.37 -4.72
N SER A 7 11.21 -35.08 -4.83
CA SER A 7 11.88 -33.98 -4.14
C SER A 7 11.28 -32.60 -4.50
N LYS A 8 11.00 -32.34 -5.78
CA LYS A 8 10.31 -31.12 -6.23
C LYS A 8 8.87 -31.04 -5.71
N ILE A 9 8.11 -32.13 -5.75
CA ILE A 9 6.74 -32.20 -5.21
C ILE A 9 6.72 -31.96 -3.68
N ASN A 10 7.68 -32.52 -2.94
CA ASN A 10 7.79 -32.27 -1.50
C ASN A 10 8.24 -30.84 -1.18
N LYS A 11 9.08 -30.23 -2.04
CA LYS A 11 9.35 -28.79 -1.96
C LYS A 11 8.10 -27.94 -2.23
N MET A 12 7.24 -28.33 -3.19
CA MET A 12 5.99 -27.62 -3.50
C MET A 12 5.03 -27.54 -2.31
N ASN A 13 4.95 -28.57 -1.47
CA ASN A 13 4.09 -28.56 -0.27
C ASN A 13 4.62 -27.69 0.89
N ASN A 14 5.90 -27.30 0.85
CA ASN A 14 6.59 -26.61 1.95
C ASN A 14 6.99 -25.16 1.64
N VAL A 15 6.67 -24.60 0.47
CA VAL A 15 6.87 -23.17 0.20
C VAL A 15 5.71 -22.38 0.81
N SER A 16 5.87 -21.92 2.05
CA SER A 16 5.06 -20.83 2.60
C SER A 16 5.26 -19.60 1.70
N ARG A 17 4.30 -19.32 0.82
CA ARG A 17 4.32 -18.12 -0.03
C ARG A 17 3.96 -16.90 0.83
N LYS A 18 4.68 -15.80 0.65
CA LYS A 18 4.48 -14.52 1.36
C LYS A 18 3.02 -14.06 1.16
N LYS A 19 2.29 -13.85 2.25
CA LYS A 19 0.92 -13.29 2.23
C LYS A 19 0.94 -11.84 1.78
N ALA A 20 -0.17 -11.35 1.23
CA ALA A 20 -0.31 -9.94 0.88
C ALA A 20 -0.47 -9.09 2.15
N THR A 21 0.28 -8.02 2.27
CA THR A 21 0.31 -7.19 3.48
C THR A 21 -0.48 -5.90 3.25
N ILE A 22 -1.40 -5.57 4.16
CA ILE A 22 -2.11 -4.29 4.18
C ILE A 22 -1.63 -3.49 5.38
N GLY A 23 -0.87 -2.42 5.14
CA GLY A 23 -0.40 -1.53 6.19
C GLY A 23 -1.46 -0.49 6.54
N ILE A 24 -1.70 -0.28 7.84
CA ILE A 24 -2.68 0.66 8.35
C ILE A 24 -1.95 1.81 9.04
N PHE A 25 -2.11 2.99 8.46
CA PHE A 25 -1.35 4.18 8.77
C PHE A 25 -2.29 5.29 9.21
N GLY A 26 -1.80 6.19 10.04
CA GLY A 26 -2.58 7.32 10.53
C GLY A 26 -2.12 7.74 11.90
N LYS A 27 -2.47 8.95 12.30
CA LYS A 27 -2.05 9.52 13.57
C LYS A 27 -2.56 8.72 14.76
N SER A 28 -1.87 8.85 15.88
CA SER A 28 -2.34 8.29 17.14
C SER A 28 -3.71 8.87 17.53
N GLY A 29 -4.65 8.03 17.99
CA GLY A 29 -6.02 8.46 18.34
C GLY A 29 -7.01 8.63 17.16
N GLU A 30 -6.58 8.34 15.92
CA GLU A 30 -7.45 8.37 14.74
C GLU A 30 -8.33 7.10 14.60
N GLY A 31 -8.20 6.13 15.50
CA GLY A 31 -9.07 4.95 15.56
C GLY A 31 -8.64 3.74 14.72
N LYS A 32 -7.35 3.60 14.38
CA LYS A 32 -6.80 2.47 13.60
C LYS A 32 -7.16 1.09 14.16
N SER A 33 -6.87 0.85 15.44
CA SER A 33 -7.10 -0.44 16.09
C SER A 33 -8.60 -0.75 16.30
N SER A 34 -9.41 0.30 16.49
CA SER A 34 -10.87 0.20 16.52
C SER A 34 -11.45 -0.16 15.15
N LEU A 35 -10.94 0.46 14.08
CA LEU A 35 -11.30 0.14 12.70
C LEU A 35 -10.98 -1.33 12.37
N LEU A 36 -9.79 -1.80 12.75
CA LEU A 36 -9.40 -3.21 12.60
C LEU A 36 -10.38 -4.17 13.28
N SER A 37 -10.68 -3.90 14.56
CA SER A 37 -11.61 -4.73 15.34
C SER A 37 -13.02 -4.75 14.71
N ALA A 38 -13.47 -3.61 14.17
CA ALA A 38 -14.76 -3.49 13.47
C ALA A 38 -14.76 -4.27 12.14
N VAL A 39 -13.74 -4.10 11.29
CA VAL A 39 -13.62 -4.81 10.01
C VAL A 39 -13.58 -6.32 10.21
N LEU A 40 -12.93 -6.80 11.27
CA LEU A 40 -12.84 -8.22 11.59
C LEU A 40 -14.08 -8.77 12.28
N GLY A 41 -15.02 -7.93 12.70
CA GLY A 41 -16.20 -8.33 13.46
C GLY A 41 -15.88 -8.92 14.84
N LYS A 42 -14.71 -8.59 15.40
CA LYS A 42 -14.23 -9.07 16.71
C LYS A 42 -14.06 -7.87 17.63
N LYS A 43 -15.13 -7.53 18.34
CA LYS A 43 -15.10 -6.45 19.34
C LYS A 43 -14.06 -6.79 20.43
N ASP A 44 -13.34 -5.78 20.90
CA ASP A 44 -12.34 -5.87 21.97
C ASP A 44 -11.09 -6.72 21.66
N LEU A 45 -10.88 -7.13 20.40
CA LEU A 45 -9.70 -7.88 19.98
C LEU A 45 -8.42 -7.07 20.15
N LEU A 46 -8.40 -5.85 19.60
CA LEU A 46 -7.32 -4.91 19.80
C LEU A 46 -7.79 -3.85 20.78
N PRO A 47 -7.01 -3.54 21.82
CA PRO A 47 -7.44 -2.59 22.82
C PRO A 47 -7.54 -1.18 22.21
N SER A 48 -8.72 -0.55 22.38
CA SER A 48 -8.96 0.83 21.95
C SER A 48 -8.47 1.78 23.04
N GLY A 49 -7.36 2.49 22.82
CA GLY A 49 -6.85 3.37 23.87
C GLY A 49 -7.72 4.61 24.03
N CYS A 50 -8.27 4.75 25.24
CA CYS A 50 -8.95 5.95 25.69
C CYS A 50 -7.97 6.96 26.33
N PHE A 51 -6.70 6.58 26.55
CA PHE A 51 -5.69 7.40 27.24
C PHE A 51 -4.33 7.27 26.53
N GLY A 52 -4.05 8.15 25.55
CA GLY A 52 -2.76 8.23 24.88
C GLY A 52 -2.54 7.24 23.72
N ALA A 53 -1.33 7.26 23.14
CA ALA A 53 -0.98 6.41 22.00
C ALA A 53 -1.02 4.92 22.35
N CYS A 54 -1.99 4.22 21.75
CA CYS A 54 -2.45 2.91 22.20
C CYS A 54 -1.60 1.75 21.67
N THR A 55 -1.04 1.90 20.47
CA THR A 55 -0.25 0.88 19.79
C THR A 55 1.22 1.29 19.81
N THR A 56 2.02 0.68 20.68
CA THR A 56 3.46 0.94 20.78
C THR A 56 4.29 0.03 19.90
N VAL A 57 3.72 -1.12 19.55
CA VAL A 57 4.37 -2.25 18.88
C VAL A 57 3.69 -2.49 17.53
N VAL A 58 4.44 -2.96 16.53
CA VAL A 58 3.85 -3.40 15.27
C VAL A 58 3.00 -4.65 15.51
N ILE A 59 1.71 -4.57 15.21
CA ILE A 59 0.77 -5.67 15.35
C ILE A 59 0.41 -6.19 13.96
N GLN A 60 0.67 -7.46 13.72
CA GLN A 60 0.25 -8.17 12.52
C GLN A 60 -0.96 -9.02 12.86
N VAL A 61 -1.98 -9.00 12.01
CA VAL A 61 -3.22 -9.75 12.20
C VAL A 61 -3.45 -10.64 11.00
N GLU A 62 -3.60 -11.93 11.24
CA GLU A 62 -3.81 -12.94 10.20
C GLU A 62 -4.81 -14.03 10.61
N ALA A 63 -5.29 -14.82 9.64
CA ALA A 63 -6.16 -15.95 9.95
C ALA A 63 -5.38 -17.09 10.63
N ASN A 64 -5.95 -17.61 11.72
CA ASN A 64 -5.58 -18.91 12.25
C ASN A 64 -6.16 -20.01 11.34
N LEU A 65 -5.29 -20.83 10.75
CA LEU A 65 -5.65 -21.91 9.85
C LEU A 65 -5.55 -23.30 10.51
N THR A 66 -5.09 -23.39 11.75
CA THR A 66 -4.81 -24.67 12.42
C THR A 66 -5.91 -25.08 13.38
N ASP A 67 -6.34 -24.19 14.25
CA ASP A 67 -7.35 -24.45 15.28
C ASP A 67 -8.31 -23.25 15.46
N SER A 68 -9.19 -23.35 16.44
CA SER A 68 -10.21 -22.35 16.76
C SER A 68 -9.79 -21.37 17.86
N ASN A 69 -8.52 -21.33 18.26
CA ASN A 69 -8.04 -20.43 19.30
C ASN A 69 -7.54 -19.10 18.72
N TYR A 70 -7.57 -18.05 19.52
CA TYR A 70 -6.80 -16.85 19.32
C TYR A 70 -5.36 -17.12 19.76
N ILE A 71 -4.39 -16.83 18.90
CA ILE A 71 -2.97 -17.06 19.18
C ILE A 71 -2.22 -15.75 19.01
N ALA A 72 -1.37 -15.39 19.98
CA ALA A 72 -0.43 -14.29 19.87
C ALA A 72 0.99 -14.85 19.89
N GLU A 73 1.74 -14.54 18.84
CA GLU A 73 3.18 -14.80 18.72
C GLU A 73 3.93 -13.48 18.97
N ILE A 74 4.40 -13.32 20.20
CA ILE A 74 5.05 -12.12 20.71
C ILE A 74 6.54 -12.29 20.48
N HIS A 75 7.10 -11.50 19.57
CA HIS A 75 8.52 -11.49 19.27
C HIS A 75 9.21 -10.45 20.14
N LEU A 76 10.14 -10.91 20.97
CA LEU A 76 10.90 -10.09 21.90
C LEU A 76 12.20 -9.60 21.24
N VAL A 77 12.71 -8.49 21.75
CA VAL A 77 14.08 -8.04 21.43
C VAL A 77 15.10 -9.00 22.05
N SER A 78 16.32 -9.04 21.50
CA SER A 78 17.38 -9.84 22.11
C SER A 78 17.88 -9.19 23.41
N GLU A 79 18.42 -10.00 24.31
CA GLU A 79 19.06 -9.50 25.55
C GLU A 79 20.11 -8.42 25.25
N ALA A 80 20.94 -8.63 24.21
CA ALA A 80 21.98 -7.68 23.82
C ALA A 80 21.41 -6.37 23.26
N ASP A 81 20.35 -6.43 22.46
CA ASP A 81 19.68 -5.24 21.92
C ASP A 81 19.02 -4.44 23.04
N TRP A 82 18.37 -5.11 23.99
CA TRP A 82 17.78 -4.47 25.16
C TRP A 82 18.83 -3.84 26.07
N GLU A 83 19.95 -4.51 26.34
CA GLU A 83 21.04 -3.94 27.14
C GLU A 83 21.64 -2.69 26.50
N LYS A 84 21.64 -2.62 25.16
CA LYS A 84 22.06 -1.42 24.42
C LYS A 84 21.02 -0.31 24.55
N GLU A 85 19.75 -0.59 24.27
CA GLU A 85 18.67 0.40 24.38
C GLU A 85 18.58 0.95 25.82
N LEU A 86 18.68 0.09 26.82
CA LEU A 86 18.66 0.49 28.23
C LEU A 86 19.79 1.48 28.56
N LYS A 87 21.00 1.28 28.02
CA LYS A 87 22.10 2.26 28.20
C LYS A 87 21.76 3.60 27.58
N ASP A 88 21.21 3.60 26.37
CA ASP A 88 20.82 4.81 25.66
C ASP A 88 19.72 5.57 26.44
N LEU A 89 18.72 4.86 26.99
CA LEU A 89 17.68 5.45 27.84
C LEU A 89 18.27 6.13 29.09
N PHE A 90 19.20 5.47 29.79
CA PHE A 90 19.85 6.06 30.96
C PHE A 90 20.79 7.21 30.61
N THR A 91 21.39 7.21 29.41
CA THR A 91 22.15 8.37 28.90
C THR A 91 21.24 9.59 28.78
N VAL A 92 20.06 9.43 28.15
CA VAL A 92 19.06 10.50 28.03
C VAL A 92 18.65 11.04 29.41
N LEU A 93 18.32 10.16 30.36
CA LEU A 93 17.95 10.58 31.72
C LEU A 93 19.10 11.27 32.47
N SER A 94 20.35 10.85 32.25
CA SER A 94 21.51 11.44 32.93
C SER A 94 21.86 12.85 32.41
N GLU A 95 21.62 13.12 31.13
CA GLU A 95 21.80 14.45 30.53
C GLU A 95 20.83 15.48 31.11
N VAL A 96 19.60 15.05 31.45
CA VAL A 96 18.60 15.87 32.14
C VAL A 96 19.05 16.21 33.56
N ARG A 97 19.52 15.21 34.31
CA ARG A 97 19.90 15.37 35.73
C ARG A 97 21.12 16.28 35.96
N THR A 98 21.87 16.62 34.91
CA THR A 98 23.16 17.32 35.01
C THR A 98 23.16 18.72 34.38
N ARG A 99 22.05 19.17 33.78
CA ARG A 99 21.94 20.49 33.13
C ARG A 99 21.08 21.46 33.94
N ASP A 100 21.56 22.70 34.09
CA ASP A 100 20.92 23.79 34.84
C ASP A 100 19.97 24.66 33.98
N SER A 101 19.73 24.34 32.70
CA SER A 101 18.97 25.20 31.77
C SER A 101 17.92 24.44 30.95
N GLU A 102 16.66 24.93 30.97
CA GLU A 102 15.45 24.31 30.40
C GLU A 102 15.26 24.51 28.87
N GLU A 103 16.10 25.30 28.18
CA GLU A 103 15.70 25.89 26.88
C GLU A 103 15.97 25.04 25.60
N ASP A 104 16.62 23.88 25.67
CA ASP A 104 16.99 23.07 24.48
C ASP A 104 16.62 21.57 24.57
N MET A 105 15.70 21.20 25.48
CA MET A 105 15.36 19.79 25.75
C MET A 105 14.30 19.23 24.82
N ASN A 106 14.44 17.95 24.48
CA ASN A 106 13.38 17.18 23.84
C ASN A 106 12.62 16.42 24.93
N ASP A 107 11.74 17.14 25.66
CA ASP A 107 10.96 16.62 26.80
C ASP A 107 10.28 15.28 26.48
N ASP A 108 9.85 15.11 25.24
CA ASP A 108 9.27 13.89 24.69
C ASP A 108 10.16 12.63 24.82
N LEU A 109 11.47 12.77 24.62
CA LEU A 109 12.41 11.63 24.74
C LEU A 109 12.65 11.26 26.20
N VAL A 110 12.60 12.25 27.09
CA VAL A 110 12.73 12.06 28.53
C VAL A 110 11.51 11.31 29.04
N GLU A 111 10.31 11.78 28.68
CA GLU A 111 9.05 11.12 29.04
C GLU A 111 8.98 9.68 28.53
N ASP A 112 9.38 9.40 27.27
CA ASP A 112 9.40 8.04 26.73
C ASP A 112 10.40 7.13 27.48
N ALA A 113 11.56 7.67 27.90
CA ALA A 113 12.56 6.94 28.66
C ALA A 113 12.08 6.61 30.08
N GLU A 114 11.51 7.58 30.78
CA GLU A 114 10.89 7.39 32.09
C GLU A 114 9.78 6.33 31.99
N GLU A 115 8.87 6.47 31.03
CA GLU A 115 7.74 5.54 30.86
C GLU A 115 8.21 4.11 30.59
N LYS A 116 9.18 3.89 29.70
CA LYS A 116 9.73 2.56 29.40
C LYS A 116 10.37 1.92 30.63
N ILE A 117 11.16 2.68 31.38
CA ILE A 117 11.87 2.16 32.56
C ILE A 117 10.87 1.85 33.68
N THR A 118 9.94 2.75 33.98
CA THR A 118 8.93 2.56 35.02
C THR A 118 7.95 1.44 34.68
N ALA A 119 7.58 1.28 33.40
CA ALA A 119 6.71 0.21 32.90
C ALA A 119 7.27 -1.19 33.21
N LEU A 120 8.57 -1.40 32.95
CA LEU A 120 9.24 -2.68 33.11
C LEU A 120 9.73 -2.94 34.53
N TYR A 121 10.42 -1.95 35.12
CA TYR A 121 11.20 -2.16 36.34
C TYR A 121 10.47 -1.68 37.61
N GLY A 122 9.33 -1.01 37.47
CA GLY A 122 8.52 -0.58 38.61
C GLY A 122 8.66 0.90 38.94
N ALA A 123 7.91 1.31 39.97
CA ALA A 123 7.92 2.69 40.44
C ALA A 123 9.32 3.12 40.88
N ASP A 124 9.67 4.37 40.58
CA ASP A 124 10.96 5.00 40.93
C ASP A 124 12.20 4.36 40.25
N ALA A 125 12.02 3.39 39.35
CA ALA A 125 13.13 2.82 38.59
C ALA A 125 13.81 3.84 37.67
N ASP A 126 13.02 4.79 37.16
CA ASP A 126 13.44 5.95 36.38
C ASP A 126 14.33 6.92 37.17
N LYS A 127 14.29 6.88 38.52
CA LYS A 127 15.11 7.72 39.42
C LYS A 127 16.42 7.08 39.82
N LYS A 128 16.55 5.75 39.65
CA LYS A 128 17.78 5.01 39.93
C LYS A 128 18.88 5.36 38.93
N THR A 129 20.11 4.96 39.23
CA THR A 129 21.20 4.85 38.26
C THR A 129 21.18 3.49 37.58
N LEU A 130 21.82 3.36 36.42
CA LEU A 130 21.91 2.08 35.70
C LEU A 130 22.53 0.97 36.56
N GLU A 131 23.51 1.29 37.40
CA GLU A 131 24.16 0.31 38.28
C GLU A 131 23.27 -0.09 39.46
N GLU A 132 22.49 0.83 40.01
CA GLU A 132 21.46 0.49 41.02
C GLU A 132 20.36 -0.38 40.43
N LEU A 133 19.93 -0.11 39.19
CA LEU A 133 18.91 -0.91 38.50
C LEU A 133 19.39 -2.34 38.23
N LYS A 134 20.64 -2.53 37.81
CA LYS A 134 21.21 -3.87 37.54
C LYS A 134 21.27 -4.77 38.78
N ASN A 135 21.34 -4.16 39.97
CA ASN A 135 21.34 -4.88 41.24
C ASN A 135 19.92 -5.21 41.74
N ASP A 136 18.87 -4.76 41.05
CA ASP A 136 17.48 -5.03 41.40
C ASP A 136 17.07 -6.47 41.03
N GLU A 137 16.23 -7.09 41.88
CA GLU A 137 15.67 -8.41 41.60
C GLU A 137 14.87 -8.41 40.28
N LYS A 138 14.18 -7.30 39.98
CA LYS A 138 13.39 -7.17 38.75
C LYS A 138 14.24 -7.20 37.49
N TYR A 139 15.48 -6.69 37.56
CA TYR A 139 16.42 -6.76 36.45
C TYR A 139 16.81 -8.20 36.14
N SER A 140 17.08 -9.00 37.18
CA SER A 140 17.39 -10.42 37.02
C SER A 140 16.21 -11.23 36.48
N GLU A 141 14.97 -10.88 36.89
CA GLU A 141 13.74 -11.47 36.36
C GLU A 141 13.58 -11.20 34.86
N ILE A 142 13.72 -9.93 34.44
CA ILE A 142 13.61 -9.53 33.03
C ILE A 142 14.71 -10.17 32.18
N LYS A 143 15.93 -10.23 32.70
CA LYS A 143 17.04 -10.92 32.03
C LYS A 143 16.70 -12.38 31.78
N THR A 144 16.24 -13.07 32.82
CA THR A 144 15.80 -14.47 32.72
C THR A 144 14.64 -14.64 31.74
N PHE A 145 13.68 -13.71 31.73
CA PHE A 145 12.55 -13.69 30.80
C PHE A 145 13.00 -13.65 29.34
N LEU A 146 13.99 -12.81 29.01
CA LEU A 146 14.58 -12.72 27.66
C LEU A 146 15.41 -13.96 27.30
N SER A 147 16.16 -14.54 28.25
CA SER A 147 17.02 -15.71 27.98
C SER A 147 16.24 -17.04 27.89
N THR A 148 15.03 -17.14 28.45
CA THR A 148 14.24 -18.39 28.52
C THR A 148 13.41 -18.65 27.26
N SER A 149 13.15 -17.63 26.44
CA SER A 149 12.42 -17.79 25.19
C SER A 149 13.30 -18.41 24.10
N GLU A 150 13.01 -19.65 23.74
CA GLU A 150 13.53 -20.27 22.50
C GLU A 150 13.11 -19.37 21.32
N ASP A 151 14.07 -18.98 20.47
CA ASP A 151 13.91 -18.02 19.36
C ASP A 151 13.41 -16.60 19.73
N ASN A 152 13.54 -16.15 20.98
CA ASN A 152 13.00 -14.85 21.46
C ASN A 152 11.49 -14.68 21.20
N MET A 153 10.73 -15.78 21.19
CA MET A 153 9.30 -15.76 20.91
C MET A 153 8.49 -16.33 22.08
N LYS A 154 7.42 -15.63 22.45
CA LYS A 154 6.43 -16.10 23.43
C LYS A 154 5.08 -16.32 22.74
N THR A 155 4.49 -17.50 22.94
CA THR A 155 3.17 -17.82 22.40
C THR A 155 2.11 -17.79 23.50
N ILE A 156 1.01 -17.08 23.26
CA ILE A 156 -0.20 -17.09 24.10
C ILE A 156 -1.34 -17.66 23.25
N SER A 157 -2.09 -18.63 23.78
CA SER A 157 -3.24 -19.22 23.08
C SER A 157 -4.44 -19.29 24.01
N LYS A 158 -5.58 -18.78 23.55
CA LYS A 158 -6.84 -18.71 24.30
C LYS A 158 -8.04 -18.93 23.39
N SER A 159 -9.11 -19.52 23.91
CA SER A 159 -10.36 -19.71 23.17
C SER A 159 -11.29 -18.49 23.26
N ASP A 160 -11.19 -17.70 24.34
CA ASP A 160 -12.01 -16.50 24.55
C ASP A 160 -11.25 -15.22 24.19
N VAL A 161 -11.95 -14.27 23.55
CA VAL A 161 -11.34 -13.02 23.06
C VAL A 161 -10.99 -12.04 24.18
N SER A 162 -11.77 -12.00 25.26
CA SER A 162 -11.53 -11.09 26.39
C SER A 162 -10.37 -11.58 27.25
N GLU A 163 -10.30 -12.88 27.53
CA GLU A 163 -9.13 -13.47 28.19
C GLU A 163 -7.86 -13.31 27.34
N PHE A 164 -7.97 -13.51 26.03
CA PHE A 164 -6.88 -13.28 25.09
C PHE A 164 -6.39 -11.82 25.14
N ALA A 165 -7.31 -10.85 24.99
CA ALA A 165 -7.00 -9.43 25.01
C ALA A 165 -6.35 -9.01 26.34
N TYR A 166 -6.82 -9.55 27.46
CA TYR A 166 -6.24 -9.31 28.78
C TYR A 166 -4.79 -9.82 28.89
N ASP A 167 -4.54 -11.06 28.47
CA ASP A 167 -3.21 -11.68 28.57
C ASP A 167 -2.17 -11.03 27.63
N ILE A 168 -2.59 -10.46 26.50
CA ILE A 168 -1.69 -9.73 25.58
C ILE A 168 -1.53 -8.25 25.95
N ALA A 169 -2.43 -7.68 26.76
CA ALA A 169 -2.48 -6.24 27.04
C ALA A 169 -1.14 -5.69 27.53
N CYS A 170 -0.46 -6.40 28.43
CA CYS A 170 0.82 -5.96 29.00
C CYS A 170 1.97 -5.90 27.98
N TYR A 171 1.81 -6.53 26.81
CA TYR A 171 2.79 -6.56 25.74
C TYR A 171 2.53 -5.52 24.64
N ILE A 172 1.32 -4.96 24.55
CA ILE A 172 0.93 -4.06 23.45
C ILE A 172 0.47 -2.68 23.91
N LEU A 173 0.00 -2.53 25.15
CA LEU A 173 -0.56 -1.28 25.68
C LEU A 173 0.43 -0.52 26.57
N ARG A 174 0.27 0.81 26.54
CA ARG A 174 0.78 1.71 27.59
C ARG A 174 -0.23 1.77 28.73
N SER A 175 0.27 1.63 29.96
CA SER A 175 -0.51 1.90 31.15
C SER A 175 0.41 2.32 32.29
N GLN A 176 0.11 3.48 32.86
CA GLN A 176 0.79 4.01 34.04
C GLN A 176 0.12 3.54 35.35
N SER A 177 -0.96 2.75 35.25
CA SER A 177 -1.80 2.40 36.41
C SER A 177 -1.16 1.38 37.35
N SER A 178 -0.19 0.59 36.87
CA SER A 178 0.50 -0.43 37.66
C SER A 178 1.96 -0.60 37.21
N PRO A 179 2.92 0.12 37.82
CA PRO A 179 4.34 0.04 37.46
C PRO A 179 4.93 -1.37 37.62
N GLY A 180 5.85 -1.76 36.74
CA GLY A 180 6.65 -3.00 36.88
C GLY A 180 6.02 -4.29 36.37
N GLY A 181 4.92 -4.20 35.62
CA GLY A 181 4.19 -5.35 35.04
C GLY A 181 3.91 -5.22 33.55
N TRP A 182 4.54 -4.27 32.87
CA TRP A 182 4.28 -3.95 31.46
C TRP A 182 5.51 -4.25 30.62
N TYR A 183 5.39 -5.21 29.71
CA TYR A 183 6.49 -5.79 28.94
C TYR A 183 6.62 -5.22 27.52
N TRP A 184 5.71 -4.34 27.09
CA TRP A 184 5.74 -3.73 25.76
C TRP A 184 7.09 -3.13 25.33
N PRO A 185 7.97 -2.59 26.21
CA PRO A 185 9.27 -2.08 25.75
C PRO A 185 10.23 -3.19 25.28
N LEU A 186 9.99 -4.45 25.67
CA LEU A 186 10.77 -5.61 25.22
C LEU A 186 10.23 -6.23 23.94
N VAL A 187 9.11 -5.72 23.41
CA VAL A 187 8.41 -6.37 22.29
C VAL A 187 8.80 -5.69 20.98
N LYS A 188 9.29 -6.50 20.05
CA LYS A 188 9.62 -6.07 18.69
C LYS A 188 8.39 -6.05 17.79
N SER A 189 7.59 -7.11 17.83
CA SER A 189 6.36 -7.24 17.04
C SER A 189 5.44 -8.31 17.64
N VAL A 190 4.13 -8.18 17.41
CA VAL A 190 3.15 -9.20 17.80
C VAL A 190 2.39 -9.67 16.57
N THR A 191 2.32 -10.98 16.37
CA THR A 191 1.45 -11.59 15.35
C THR A 191 0.24 -12.22 16.03
N ILE A 192 -0.95 -11.71 15.74
CA ILE A 192 -2.23 -12.19 16.24
C ILE A 192 -2.90 -13.04 15.16
N LYS A 193 -3.10 -14.32 15.45
CA LYS A 193 -3.83 -15.26 14.61
C LYS A 193 -5.24 -15.42 15.14
N ILE A 194 -6.23 -15.15 14.29
CA ILE A 194 -7.64 -15.11 14.68
C ILE A 194 -8.41 -16.29 14.06
N PRO A 195 -9.22 -17.02 14.83
CA PRO A 195 -10.08 -18.08 14.29
C PRO A 195 -11.23 -17.52 13.45
N ASP A 196 -11.82 -18.37 12.60
CA ASP A 196 -13.01 -18.06 11.79
C ASP A 196 -12.90 -16.85 10.84
N CYS A 197 -11.68 -16.46 10.47
CA CYS A 197 -11.42 -15.28 9.62
C CYS A 197 -10.89 -15.62 8.22
N ARG A 198 -11.03 -16.88 7.77
CA ARG A 198 -10.45 -17.35 6.49
C ARG A 198 -10.94 -16.57 5.28
N GLU A 199 -12.24 -16.24 5.25
CA GLU A 199 -12.83 -15.50 4.13
C GLU A 199 -12.18 -14.13 3.91
N LEU A 200 -11.66 -13.51 4.98
CA LEU A 200 -11.02 -12.21 4.95
C LEU A 200 -9.48 -12.31 4.87
N LEU A 201 -8.86 -13.16 5.68
CA LEU A 201 -7.42 -13.12 5.98
C LEU A 201 -6.62 -14.39 5.67
N GLU A 202 -7.17 -15.34 4.90
CA GLU A 202 -6.44 -16.58 4.55
C GLU A 202 -5.10 -16.27 3.84
N HIS A 203 -5.10 -15.31 2.92
CA HIS A 203 -3.92 -14.87 2.17
C HIS A 203 -3.51 -13.42 2.42
N ILE A 204 -4.10 -12.76 3.43
CA ILE A 204 -3.89 -11.35 3.77
C ILE A 204 -3.40 -11.23 5.21
N VAL A 205 -2.45 -10.33 5.44
CA VAL A 205 -2.00 -9.89 6.77
C VAL A 205 -2.31 -8.40 6.90
N LEU A 206 -3.05 -8.03 7.94
CA LEU A 206 -3.26 -6.63 8.29
C LEU A 206 -2.17 -6.19 9.27
N VAL A 207 -1.55 -5.03 9.04
CA VAL A 207 -0.47 -4.53 9.89
C VAL A 207 -0.89 -3.21 10.50
N ASP A 208 -1.14 -3.21 11.81
CA ASP A 208 -1.32 -2.00 12.60
C ASP A 208 0.05 -1.47 12.99
N LEU A 209 0.32 -0.23 12.60
CA LEU A 209 1.56 0.46 12.93
C LEU A 209 1.30 1.50 14.01
N PRO A 210 2.30 1.77 14.87
CA PRO A 210 2.25 2.93 15.73
C PRO A 210 1.95 4.21 14.93
N GLY A 211 1.17 5.12 15.51
CA GLY A 211 0.64 6.26 14.78
C GLY A 211 1.71 7.26 14.34
N THR A 212 1.47 7.96 13.23
CA THR A 212 2.32 9.08 12.80
C THR A 212 2.11 10.32 13.68
N GLY A 213 3.14 11.13 13.88
CA GLY A 213 3.11 12.24 14.84
C GLY A 213 3.19 11.76 16.28
N ASP A 214 3.82 10.61 16.47
CA ASP A 214 4.28 10.15 17.77
C ASP A 214 5.56 10.90 18.15
N CYS A 215 5.70 11.28 19.41
CA CYS A 215 6.83 12.06 19.89
C CYS A 215 8.19 11.35 19.72
N ASN A 216 8.18 10.02 19.60
CA ASN A 216 9.38 9.23 19.33
C ASN A 216 9.68 9.20 17.82
N LYS A 217 10.71 9.94 17.37
CA LYS A 217 11.13 10.03 15.96
C LYS A 217 11.48 8.69 15.32
N ILE A 218 12.04 7.74 16.07
CA ILE A 218 12.36 6.39 15.55
C ILE A 218 11.06 5.68 15.16
N ARG A 219 10.04 5.81 16.02
CA ARG A 219 8.71 5.25 15.81
C ARG A 219 7.94 5.99 14.70
N ASP A 220 8.09 7.31 14.63
CA ASP A 220 7.54 8.11 13.55
C ASP A 220 8.19 7.82 12.18
N ASP A 221 9.38 7.21 12.15
CA ASP A 221 10.01 6.74 10.90
C ASP A 221 9.71 5.26 10.58
N MET A 222 9.20 4.46 11.52
CA MET A 222 8.91 3.04 11.32
C MET A 222 7.90 2.78 10.20
N TRP A 223 6.95 3.68 9.99
CA TRP A 223 6.00 3.50 8.90
C TRP A 223 6.65 3.61 7.52
N LYS A 224 7.73 4.38 7.38
CA LYS A 224 8.46 4.57 6.10
C LYS A 224 9.17 3.30 5.66
N SER A 225 9.75 2.54 6.60
CA SER A 225 10.40 1.26 6.30
C SER A 225 9.37 0.17 5.99
N ASN A 226 8.28 0.09 6.74
CA ASN A 226 7.22 -0.91 6.53
C ASN A 226 6.38 -0.67 5.26
N LEU A 227 6.31 0.57 4.78
CA LEU A 227 5.54 0.93 3.58
C LEU A 227 6.00 0.16 2.33
N ARG A 228 7.30 -0.09 2.19
CA ARG A 228 7.88 -0.75 1.01
C ARG A 228 7.43 -2.21 0.87
N ASP A 229 7.16 -2.86 1.99
CA ASP A 229 6.75 -4.26 2.06
C ASP A 229 5.23 -4.46 2.02
N CYS A 230 4.46 -3.36 2.01
CA CYS A 230 3.00 -3.39 1.96
C CYS A 230 2.49 -3.55 0.53
N SER A 231 1.64 -4.55 0.30
CA SER A 231 0.91 -4.76 -0.95
C SER A 231 -0.27 -3.79 -1.12
N SER A 232 -0.80 -3.25 -0.02
CA SER A 232 -1.82 -2.20 -0.02
C SER A 232 -1.72 -1.35 1.24
N VAL A 233 -2.26 -0.14 1.19
CA VAL A 233 -2.10 0.87 2.25
C VAL A 233 -3.46 1.44 2.61
N TRP A 234 -3.78 1.47 3.90
CA TRP A 234 -4.95 2.16 4.45
C TRP A 234 -4.49 3.36 5.25
N ILE A 235 -4.96 4.56 4.90
CA ILE A 235 -4.65 5.82 5.58
C ILE A 235 -5.90 6.23 6.35
N VAL A 236 -5.80 6.26 7.67
CA VAL A 236 -6.89 6.49 8.62
C VAL A 236 -6.80 7.91 9.18
N SER A 237 -7.92 8.63 9.14
CA SER A 237 -8.03 9.98 9.70
C SER A 237 -9.42 10.23 10.27
N ASP A 238 -9.51 10.98 11.37
CA ASP A 238 -10.76 11.49 11.92
C ASP A 238 -11.40 12.43 10.91
N VAL A 239 -12.68 12.19 10.63
CA VAL A 239 -13.48 12.94 9.67
C VAL A 239 -13.49 14.45 9.93
N LYS A 240 -13.43 14.89 11.20
CA LYS A 240 -13.43 16.32 11.57
C LYS A 240 -12.17 17.04 11.09
N ARG A 241 -11.08 16.30 10.86
CA ARG A 241 -9.75 16.83 10.56
C ARG A 241 -9.16 16.27 9.26
N ALA A 242 -9.88 15.42 8.53
CA ALA A 242 -9.37 14.75 7.33
C ALA A 242 -8.80 15.71 6.26
N VAL A 243 -9.39 16.91 6.10
CA VAL A 243 -8.92 17.91 5.13
C VAL A 243 -7.77 18.75 5.68
N THR A 244 -7.78 19.05 6.99
CA THR A 244 -6.86 20.02 7.60
C THR A 244 -5.61 19.39 8.21
N ASN A 245 -5.67 18.10 8.57
CA ASN A 245 -4.55 17.37 9.16
C ASN A 245 -3.51 17.05 8.09
N LYS A 246 -2.31 17.62 8.21
CA LYS A 246 -1.22 17.41 7.24
C LYS A 246 -0.63 16.00 7.30
N ASP A 247 -0.76 15.29 8.42
CA ASP A 247 -0.07 14.00 8.64
C ASP A 247 -0.58 12.92 7.65
N PRO A 248 -1.91 12.65 7.52
CA PRO A 248 -2.44 11.71 6.52
C PRO A 248 -2.08 12.06 5.06
N TRP A 249 -2.09 13.35 4.71
CA TRP A 249 -1.71 13.81 3.37
C TRP A 249 -0.20 13.66 3.11
N GLY A 250 0.62 13.81 4.14
CA GLY A 250 2.06 13.53 4.09
C GLY A 250 2.33 12.05 3.83
N ILE A 251 1.61 11.15 4.52
CA ILE A 251 1.66 9.71 4.28
C ILE A 251 1.24 9.41 2.84
N LEU A 252 0.11 9.95 2.38
CA LEU A 252 -0.37 9.74 1.01
C LEU A 252 0.66 10.20 -0.02
N LYS A 253 1.23 11.39 0.17
CA LYS A 253 2.27 11.93 -0.72
C LYS A 253 3.49 11.00 -0.77
N HIS A 254 3.97 10.55 0.39
CA HIS A 254 5.09 9.61 0.47
C HIS A 254 4.76 8.25 -0.16
N CYS A 255 3.53 7.76 0.00
CA CYS A 255 3.06 6.54 -0.67
C CYS A 255 3.10 6.70 -2.19
N VAL A 256 2.62 7.83 -2.72
CA VAL A 256 2.64 8.12 -4.17
C VAL A 256 4.08 8.25 -4.69
N GLU A 257 4.98 8.88 -3.92
CA GLU A 257 6.40 9.00 -4.27
C GLU A 257 7.13 7.64 -4.29
N GLU A 258 6.80 6.72 -3.37
CA GLU A 258 7.39 5.37 -3.25
C GLU A 258 6.70 4.29 -4.10
N LEU A 259 5.47 4.54 -4.57
CA LEU A 259 4.79 3.70 -5.56
C LEU A 259 5.52 3.72 -6.93
N GLY A 260 6.17 4.84 -7.25
CA GLY A 260 6.85 5.08 -8.53
C GLY A 260 8.14 4.26 -8.81
N PRO A 261 9.06 4.01 -7.85
CA PRO A 261 10.35 3.37 -8.14
C PRO A 261 10.30 1.84 -8.10
N GLY A 262 9.25 1.20 -7.57
CA GLY A 262 9.14 -0.26 -7.50
C GLY A 262 8.65 -0.85 -6.18
N GLY A 263 7.78 -0.14 -5.45
CA GLY A 263 7.07 -0.73 -4.31
C GLY A 263 6.08 -1.83 -4.73
N GLU A 264 5.77 -2.74 -3.80
CA GLU A 264 4.77 -3.82 -3.99
C GLU A 264 3.32 -3.31 -3.86
N CYS A 265 3.12 -2.04 -3.49
CA CYS A 265 1.82 -1.46 -3.20
C CYS A 265 0.96 -1.32 -4.48
N LYS A 266 -0.20 -1.96 -4.49
CA LYS A 266 -1.16 -1.98 -5.61
C LYS A 266 -2.38 -1.08 -5.37
N SER A 267 -2.68 -0.74 -4.12
CA SER A 267 -3.85 0.06 -3.78
C SER A 267 -3.63 0.92 -2.53
N ILE A 268 -4.22 2.12 -2.52
CA ILE A 268 -4.26 3.03 -1.36
C ILE A 268 -5.73 3.35 -1.08
N ASN A 269 -6.16 3.16 0.16
CA ASN A 269 -7.50 3.53 0.64
C ASN A 269 -7.38 4.62 1.70
N PHE A 270 -8.16 5.69 1.57
CA PHE A 270 -8.26 6.74 2.59
C PHE A 270 -9.57 6.55 3.36
N ILE A 271 -9.48 6.36 4.68
CA ILE A 271 -10.58 5.96 5.54
C ILE A 271 -10.82 7.06 6.58
N CYS A 272 -12.00 7.66 6.52
CA CYS A 272 -12.45 8.64 7.50
C CYS A 272 -13.18 7.93 8.65
N THR A 273 -12.67 8.06 9.87
CA THR A 273 -13.25 7.46 11.08
C THR A 273 -14.05 8.47 11.91
N LYS A 274 -14.78 8.00 12.92
CA LYS A 274 -15.62 8.80 13.83
C LYS A 274 -16.69 9.63 13.11
N THR A 275 -17.28 9.05 12.06
CA THR A 275 -18.32 9.68 11.25
C THR A 275 -19.59 9.98 12.04
N ASP A 276 -19.83 9.25 13.13
CA ASP A 276 -20.88 9.46 14.12
C ASP A 276 -20.69 10.74 14.95
N ASP A 277 -19.47 11.24 15.10
CA ASP A 277 -19.14 12.44 15.90
C ASP A 277 -19.26 13.75 15.08
N VAL A 278 -19.68 13.68 13.82
CA VAL A 278 -19.93 14.88 13.00
C VAL A 278 -21.26 15.50 13.41
N ASN A 279 -21.23 16.64 14.10
CA ASN A 279 -22.43 17.45 14.31
C ASN A 279 -22.86 18.08 12.97
N PRO A 280 -23.97 17.63 12.37
CA PRO A 280 -24.36 18.11 11.05
C PRO A 280 -24.85 19.57 11.08
N ALA A 281 -25.38 20.00 12.23
CA ALA A 281 -25.83 21.38 12.45
C ALA A 281 -24.67 22.40 12.45
N ALA A 282 -23.43 21.94 12.71
CA ALA A 282 -22.25 22.78 12.66
C ALA A 282 -21.69 22.97 11.24
N TYR A 283 -22.07 22.11 10.28
CA TYR A 283 -21.48 22.08 8.94
C TYR A 283 -22.42 22.54 7.81
N ILE A 284 -23.75 22.56 8.00
CA ILE A 284 -24.69 23.08 6.98
C ILE A 284 -25.87 23.83 7.63
N SER A 285 -26.10 25.07 7.20
CA SER A 285 -27.36 25.79 7.31
C SER A 285 -28.41 25.17 6.39
N SER A 286 -29.02 24.06 6.78
CA SER A 286 -30.12 23.43 6.04
C SER A 286 -31.06 22.68 6.98
N ASN A 287 -32.36 22.95 6.84
CA ASN A 287 -33.48 22.49 7.68
C ASN A 287 -33.77 20.97 7.66
N ALA A 288 -32.76 20.11 7.55
CA ALA A 288 -32.93 18.65 7.48
C ALA A 288 -32.32 17.94 8.69
N PHE A 289 -32.52 18.42 9.92
CA PHE A 289 -31.80 17.86 11.09
C PHE A 289 -32.57 17.99 12.42
N PHE A 290 -33.70 17.32 12.55
CA PHE A 290 -34.24 16.99 13.87
C PHE A 290 -34.44 15.48 13.97
N ASP A 291 -33.34 14.74 14.10
CA ASP A 291 -33.42 13.44 14.74
C ASP A 291 -32.17 13.20 15.60
N THR A 292 -32.36 13.15 16.91
CA THR A 292 -31.32 13.05 17.94
C THR A 292 -30.99 11.60 18.29
N SER A 293 -31.32 10.64 17.42
CA SER A 293 -31.11 9.20 17.64
C SER A 293 -30.26 8.50 16.56
N LEU A 294 -29.21 9.16 16.05
CA LEU A 294 -28.30 8.53 15.08
C LEU A 294 -27.17 7.76 15.79
N ASN A 295 -27.49 6.60 16.34
CA ASN A 295 -26.49 5.53 16.44
C ASN A 295 -26.56 4.76 15.12
N LEU A 296 -25.59 4.97 14.23
CA LEU A 296 -25.53 4.22 12.97
C LEU A 296 -25.41 2.72 13.28
N ASP A 297 -26.29 1.90 12.71
CA ASP A 297 -26.13 0.45 12.75
C ASP A 297 -24.91 0.05 11.89
N HIS A 298 -24.25 -1.07 12.17
CA HIS A 298 -23.08 -1.56 11.42
C HIS A 298 -23.35 -1.62 9.91
N ILE A 299 -24.59 -1.92 9.51
CA ILE A 299 -25.07 -1.99 8.12
C ILE A 299 -25.06 -0.61 7.44
N GLU A 300 -25.17 0.47 8.21
CA GLU A 300 -25.20 1.86 7.73
C GLU A 300 -23.81 2.48 7.60
N THR A 301 -22.77 1.78 8.08
CA THR A 301 -21.36 2.19 7.94
C THR A 301 -20.73 1.64 6.65
N GLU A 302 -19.57 2.16 6.25
CA GLU A 302 -18.79 1.59 5.13
C GLU A 302 -17.98 0.34 5.50
N ILE A 303 -18.07 -0.18 6.74
CA ILE A 303 -17.36 -1.40 7.16
C ILE A 303 -17.69 -2.62 6.28
N PRO A 304 -18.96 -2.88 5.89
CA PRO A 304 -19.27 -3.97 4.97
C PRO A 304 -18.58 -3.84 3.61
N LYS A 305 -18.39 -2.61 3.10
CA LYS A 305 -17.67 -2.36 1.83
C LYS A 305 -16.18 -2.72 1.98
N LEU A 306 -15.55 -2.32 3.09
CA LEU A 306 -14.17 -2.70 3.38
C LEU A 306 -14.01 -4.23 3.55
N GLN A 307 -14.98 -4.90 4.18
CA GLN A 307 -14.99 -6.36 4.24
C GLN A 307 -15.10 -6.99 2.85
N ASP A 308 -15.94 -6.44 1.97
CA ASP A 308 -16.06 -6.91 0.59
C ASP A 308 -14.76 -6.71 -0.20
N ASP A 309 -14.09 -5.57 -0.03
CA ASP A 309 -12.78 -5.32 -0.64
C ASP A 309 -11.74 -6.36 -0.19
N LEU A 310 -11.71 -6.68 1.12
CA LEU A 310 -10.85 -7.75 1.66
C LEU A 310 -11.22 -9.12 1.07
N ARG A 311 -12.53 -9.46 0.99
CA ARG A 311 -12.99 -10.73 0.39
C ARG A 311 -12.59 -10.83 -1.08
N ILE A 312 -12.73 -9.75 -1.85
CA ILE A 312 -12.36 -9.69 -3.26
C ILE A 312 -10.85 -9.88 -3.41
N LEU A 313 -10.05 -9.17 -2.62
CA LEU A 313 -8.59 -9.28 -2.65
C LEU A 313 -8.14 -10.71 -2.28
N ASN A 314 -8.68 -11.28 -1.21
CA ASN A 314 -8.35 -12.63 -0.76
C ASN A 314 -8.71 -13.68 -1.83
N LYS A 315 -9.88 -13.55 -2.48
CA LYS A 315 -10.30 -14.40 -3.61
C LYS A 315 -9.39 -14.25 -4.82
N ASN A 316 -8.97 -13.04 -5.15
CA ASN A 316 -8.07 -12.79 -6.29
C ASN A 316 -6.70 -13.42 -6.05
N ILE A 317 -6.14 -13.26 -4.85
CA ILE A 317 -4.87 -13.91 -4.46
C ILE A 317 -5.02 -15.44 -4.54
N ASN A 318 -6.10 -16.01 -4.00
CA ASN A 318 -6.34 -17.45 -4.08
C ASN A 318 -6.45 -17.94 -5.53
N ARG A 319 -7.12 -17.20 -6.42
CA ARG A 319 -7.21 -17.53 -7.85
C ARG A 319 -5.85 -17.53 -8.52
N GLU A 320 -5.01 -16.53 -8.26
CA GLU A 320 -3.63 -16.47 -8.75
C GLU A 320 -2.82 -17.67 -8.23
N LEU A 321 -2.86 -17.94 -6.92
CA LEU A 321 -2.17 -19.07 -6.30
C LEU A 321 -2.60 -20.42 -6.89
N THR A 322 -3.91 -20.60 -7.08
CA THR A 322 -4.49 -21.81 -7.68
C THR A 322 -4.05 -21.96 -9.12
N ARG A 323 -4.08 -20.88 -9.91
CA ARG A 323 -3.60 -20.87 -11.30
C ARG A 323 -2.13 -21.29 -11.38
N ASP A 324 -1.29 -20.73 -10.52
CA ASP A 324 0.14 -21.04 -10.50
C ASP A 324 0.39 -22.50 -10.14
N TYR A 325 -0.32 -23.01 -9.13
CA TYR A 325 -0.25 -24.42 -8.74
C TYR A 325 -0.69 -25.36 -9.88
N VAL A 326 -1.82 -25.06 -10.54
CA VAL A 326 -2.31 -25.83 -11.68
C VAL A 326 -1.32 -25.78 -12.85
N ASN A 327 -0.75 -24.63 -13.14
CA ASN A 327 0.25 -24.47 -14.21
C ASN A 327 1.52 -25.27 -13.91
N GLU A 328 1.99 -25.26 -12.66
CA GLU A 328 3.16 -26.02 -12.23
C GLU A 328 2.89 -27.53 -12.29
N ALA A 329 1.74 -27.99 -11.75
CA ALA A 329 1.32 -29.39 -11.82
C ALA A 329 1.14 -29.88 -13.27
N LYS A 330 0.52 -29.06 -14.13
CA LYS A 330 0.42 -29.30 -15.57
C LYS A 330 1.81 -29.42 -16.21
N GLY A 331 2.76 -28.59 -15.79
CA GLY A 331 4.17 -28.67 -16.17
C GLY A 331 4.79 -30.04 -15.88
N VAL A 332 4.65 -30.52 -14.64
CA VAL A 332 5.18 -31.81 -14.19
C VAL A 332 4.49 -33.00 -14.89
N LEU A 333 3.16 -32.99 -14.98
CA LEU A 333 2.38 -34.01 -15.70
C LEU A 333 2.79 -34.10 -17.18
N SER A 334 2.99 -32.95 -17.84
CA SER A 334 3.47 -32.91 -19.24
C SER A 334 4.82 -33.61 -19.39
N LEU A 335 5.71 -33.44 -18.41
CA LEU A 335 7.06 -34.02 -18.43
C LEU A 335 7.03 -35.55 -18.22
N ILE A 336 6.13 -36.03 -17.35
CA ILE A 336 5.94 -37.46 -17.11
C ILE A 336 5.35 -38.12 -18.36
N GLN A 337 4.36 -37.49 -18.98
CA GLN A 337 3.71 -38.00 -20.20
C GLN A 337 4.66 -37.98 -21.41
N SER A 338 5.51 -36.96 -21.56
CA SER A 338 6.48 -36.91 -22.66
C SER A 338 7.52 -38.03 -22.60
N VAL A 339 7.87 -38.50 -21.40
CA VAL A 339 8.83 -39.60 -21.21
C VAL A 339 8.20 -40.97 -21.49
N GLN A 340 6.89 -41.11 -21.35
CA GLN A 340 6.17 -42.39 -21.49
C GLN A 340 5.74 -42.74 -22.92
N LEU A 341 5.79 -41.80 -23.88
CA LEU A 341 5.09 -41.92 -25.17
C LEU A 341 6.02 -41.90 -26.40
N ASP A 342 7.34 -41.98 -26.22
CA ASP A 342 8.32 -41.84 -27.30
C ASP A 342 8.58 -43.16 -28.08
N THR A 343 7.51 -43.81 -28.54
CA THR A 343 7.58 -45.01 -29.41
C THR A 343 6.55 -44.94 -30.55
N ASP A 344 6.84 -44.20 -31.63
CA ASP A 344 6.57 -44.64 -33.02
C ASP A 344 6.92 -43.63 -34.14
N LYS A 345 7.32 -44.16 -35.30
CA LYS A 345 7.90 -43.45 -36.46
C LYS A 345 6.88 -42.71 -37.35
N LYS A 346 5.59 -43.08 -37.30
CA LYS A 346 4.47 -42.45 -38.05
C LYS A 346 4.06 -41.06 -37.49
N THR A 347 4.60 -40.73 -36.33
CA THR A 347 4.29 -39.54 -35.55
C THR A 347 5.01 -38.28 -36.08
N VAL A 348 6.10 -38.42 -36.84
CA VAL A 348 6.96 -37.29 -37.27
C VAL A 348 6.31 -36.44 -38.38
N GLU A 349 5.75 -37.03 -39.43
CA GLU A 349 5.13 -36.26 -40.53
C GLU A 349 3.82 -35.56 -40.12
N THR A 350 3.11 -36.12 -39.13
CA THR A 350 1.90 -35.51 -38.58
C THR A 350 2.25 -34.35 -37.63
N LYS A 351 3.41 -34.43 -36.95
CA LYS A 351 3.96 -33.35 -36.12
C LYS A 351 4.29 -32.13 -36.97
N ASP A 352 5.02 -32.27 -38.07
CA ASP A 352 5.47 -31.13 -38.88
C ASP A 352 4.32 -30.31 -39.47
N LYS A 353 3.24 -30.97 -39.93
CA LYS A 353 2.05 -30.29 -40.45
C LYS A 353 1.32 -29.48 -39.38
N ILE A 354 1.19 -30.04 -38.19
CA ILE A 354 0.53 -29.37 -37.05
C ILE A 354 1.39 -28.21 -36.54
N TYR A 355 2.71 -28.39 -36.45
CA TYR A 355 3.64 -27.29 -36.12
C TYR A 355 3.51 -26.13 -37.09
N THR A 356 3.47 -26.42 -38.39
CA THR A 356 3.33 -25.40 -39.43
C THR A 356 2.00 -24.65 -39.29
N GLU A 357 0.90 -25.35 -39.02
CA GLU A 357 -0.41 -24.74 -38.83
C GLU A 357 -0.51 -23.92 -37.54
N LEU A 358 0.04 -24.42 -36.43
CA LEU A 358 0.09 -23.70 -35.15
C LEU A 358 1.01 -22.47 -35.23
N GLU A 359 2.16 -22.57 -35.91
CA GLU A 359 3.05 -21.43 -36.14
C GLU A 359 2.36 -20.36 -37.01
N LYS A 360 1.61 -20.78 -38.03
CA LYS A 360 0.81 -19.88 -38.86
C LYS A 360 -0.29 -19.20 -38.05
N ASN A 361 -0.98 -19.93 -37.17
CA ASN A 361 -2.00 -19.37 -36.28
C ASN A 361 -1.41 -18.39 -35.26
N LEU A 362 -0.24 -18.72 -34.69
CA LEU A 362 0.49 -17.81 -33.80
C LEU A 362 0.86 -16.52 -34.52
N LYS A 363 1.45 -16.61 -35.72
CA LYS A 363 1.79 -15.42 -36.52
C LYS A 363 0.56 -14.57 -36.83
N LYS A 364 -0.56 -15.21 -37.20
CA LYS A 364 -1.81 -14.51 -37.47
C LYS A 364 -2.34 -13.78 -36.23
N ALA A 365 -2.40 -14.47 -35.08
CA ALA A 365 -2.87 -13.90 -33.83
C ALA A 365 -1.97 -12.76 -33.34
N LEU A 366 -0.65 -12.88 -33.50
CA LEU A 366 0.30 -11.81 -33.19
C LEU A 366 0.09 -10.58 -34.08
N ASN A 367 -0.07 -10.77 -35.40
CA ASN A 367 -0.34 -9.66 -36.32
C ASN A 367 -1.67 -8.95 -36.03
N GLU A 368 -2.71 -9.70 -35.64
CA GLU A 368 -3.99 -9.12 -35.23
C GLU A 368 -3.86 -8.30 -33.94
N LEU A 369 -3.04 -8.77 -32.99
CA LEU A 369 -2.76 -8.04 -31.76
C LEU A 369 -1.95 -6.76 -32.04
N ASP A 370 -0.93 -6.85 -32.89
CA ASP A 370 -0.08 -5.73 -33.30
C ASP A 370 -0.92 -4.62 -33.96
N SER A 371 -1.78 -4.99 -34.93
CA SER A 371 -2.70 -4.06 -35.59
C SER A 371 -3.66 -3.35 -34.62
N ARG A 372 -4.08 -4.02 -33.54
CA ARG A 372 -4.91 -3.39 -32.50
C ARG A 372 -4.11 -2.39 -31.68
N PHE A 373 -2.87 -2.70 -31.32
CA PHE A 373 -2.00 -1.77 -30.60
C PHE A 373 -1.65 -0.55 -31.45
N ASP A 374 -1.38 -0.72 -32.75
CA ASP A 374 -1.17 0.39 -33.68
C ASP A 374 -2.38 1.33 -33.73
N THR A 375 -3.59 0.77 -33.73
CA THR A 375 -4.82 1.55 -33.70
C THR A 375 -4.95 2.36 -32.41
N ILE A 376 -4.68 1.73 -31.26
CA ILE A 376 -4.69 2.40 -29.95
C ILE A 376 -3.66 3.53 -29.91
N TYR A 377 -2.45 3.27 -30.40
CA TYR A 377 -1.37 4.25 -30.45
C TYR A 377 -1.75 5.45 -31.32
N SER A 378 -2.25 5.21 -32.53
CA SER A 378 -2.68 6.26 -33.46
C SER A 378 -3.80 7.12 -32.88
N ASP A 379 -4.79 6.51 -32.22
CA ASP A 379 -5.88 7.24 -31.57
C ASP A 379 -5.39 8.11 -30.40
N LEU A 380 -4.45 7.59 -29.58
CA LEU A 380 -3.83 8.35 -28.49
C LEU A 380 -3.02 9.53 -29.03
N GLU A 381 -2.19 9.31 -30.05
CA GLU A 381 -1.39 10.34 -30.69
C GLU A 381 -2.26 11.45 -31.29
N GLN A 382 -3.35 11.09 -31.96
CA GLN A 382 -4.30 12.05 -32.52
C GLN A 382 -4.95 12.91 -31.42
N ARG A 383 -5.40 12.29 -30.33
CA ARG A 383 -6.04 12.98 -29.20
C ARG A 383 -5.07 13.89 -28.46
N LEU A 384 -3.86 13.41 -28.20
CA LEU A 384 -2.76 14.19 -27.63
C LEU A 384 -2.46 15.41 -28.50
N SER A 385 -2.30 15.21 -29.80
CA SER A 385 -2.00 16.29 -30.75
C SER A 385 -3.07 17.36 -30.74
N LYS A 386 -4.36 16.96 -30.72
CA LYS A 386 -5.48 17.90 -30.62
C LYS A 386 -5.50 18.68 -29.31
N GLY A 387 -5.22 18.00 -28.19
CA GLY A 387 -5.12 18.64 -26.88
C GLY A 387 -3.96 19.64 -26.80
N VAL A 388 -2.82 19.31 -27.41
CA VAL A 388 -1.67 20.23 -27.53
C VAL A 388 -2.04 21.45 -28.37
N GLU A 389 -2.67 21.24 -29.54
CA GLU A 389 -3.07 22.33 -30.42
C GLU A 389 -4.01 23.33 -29.72
N GLU A 390 -5.04 22.82 -29.03
CA GLU A 390 -5.99 23.67 -28.30
C GLU A 390 -5.34 24.37 -27.10
N SER A 391 -4.47 23.67 -26.36
CA SER A 391 -3.68 24.27 -25.29
C SER A 391 -2.76 25.39 -25.78
N VAL A 392 -2.12 25.24 -26.94
CA VAL A 392 -1.28 26.28 -27.55
C VAL A 392 -2.14 27.48 -27.98
N GLN A 393 -3.27 27.24 -28.64
CA GLN A 393 -4.19 28.29 -29.09
C GLN A 393 -4.73 29.13 -27.91
N LEU A 394 -5.08 28.48 -26.80
CA LEU A 394 -5.67 29.13 -25.62
C LEU A 394 -4.64 29.58 -24.57
N CYS A 395 -3.36 29.25 -24.73
CA CYS A 395 -2.29 29.50 -23.75
C CYS A 395 -2.32 30.94 -23.21
N VAL A 396 -2.34 31.94 -24.09
CA VAL A 396 -2.31 33.36 -23.71
C VAL A 396 -3.57 33.76 -22.95
N ALA A 397 -4.75 33.32 -23.41
CA ALA A 397 -6.03 33.66 -22.80
C ALA A 397 -6.19 33.02 -21.41
N SER A 398 -5.87 31.73 -21.29
CA SER A 398 -5.91 30.98 -20.03
C SER A 398 -4.91 31.53 -19.02
N THR A 399 -3.70 31.86 -19.45
CA THR A 399 -2.67 32.47 -18.60
C THR A 399 -3.14 33.83 -18.09
N LYS A 400 -3.66 34.70 -18.97
CA LYS A 400 -4.20 36.02 -18.59
C LYS A 400 -5.37 35.92 -17.60
N ALA A 401 -6.31 35.00 -17.83
CA ALA A 401 -7.44 34.77 -16.93
C ALA A 401 -6.97 34.31 -15.54
N MET A 402 -5.94 33.45 -15.49
CA MET A 402 -5.39 32.92 -14.24
C MET A 402 -4.66 33.97 -13.40
N ILE A 403 -3.92 34.88 -14.03
CA ILE A 403 -3.05 35.85 -13.34
C ILE A 403 -3.67 37.24 -13.19
N SER A 404 -4.86 37.48 -13.75
CA SER A 404 -5.51 38.79 -13.72
C SER A 404 -7.04 38.71 -13.52
N PRO A 405 -7.52 38.29 -12.34
CA PRO A 405 -8.94 38.27 -12.00
C PRO A 405 -9.51 39.66 -11.65
N ASN A 406 -8.68 40.71 -11.54
CA ASN A 406 -9.10 42.03 -11.05
C ASN A 406 -8.82 43.17 -12.06
N ILE A 407 -9.74 44.14 -12.11
CA ILE A 407 -9.84 45.20 -13.14
C ILE A 407 -8.61 46.12 -13.19
N ASP A 408 -7.86 46.22 -12.09
CA ASP A 408 -6.82 47.24 -11.90
C ASP A 408 -5.43 46.92 -12.49
N LYS A 409 -5.24 45.75 -13.13
CA LYS A 409 -4.00 45.30 -13.85
C LYS A 409 -2.66 45.44 -13.09
N ARG A 410 -2.65 45.86 -11.83
CA ARG A 410 -1.44 46.13 -11.03
C ARG A 410 -0.92 44.84 -10.38
N GLY A 411 0.35 44.52 -10.63
CA GLY A 411 1.05 43.39 -9.99
C GLY A 411 1.11 42.09 -10.80
N PHE A 412 0.45 42.01 -11.96
CA PHE A 412 0.45 40.84 -12.86
C PHE A 412 1.89 40.39 -13.24
N HIS A 413 2.75 41.33 -13.64
CA HIS A 413 4.13 41.00 -14.05
C HIS A 413 4.94 40.34 -12.91
N LYS A 414 4.65 40.67 -11.65
CA LYS A 414 5.33 40.05 -10.49
C LYS A 414 4.85 38.62 -10.26
N ILE A 415 3.56 38.35 -10.45
CA ILE A 415 2.98 37.01 -10.35
C ILE A 415 3.52 36.13 -11.48
N LEU A 416 3.49 36.63 -12.72
CA LEU A 416 4.03 35.91 -13.87
C LEU A 416 5.53 35.61 -13.70
N GLN A 417 6.31 36.61 -13.27
CA GLN A 417 7.74 36.41 -13.00
C GLN A 417 7.98 35.38 -11.89
N ALA A 418 7.13 35.33 -10.86
CA ALA A 418 7.22 34.33 -9.80
C ALA A 418 6.83 32.93 -10.29
N LEU A 419 5.82 32.80 -11.16
CA LEU A 419 5.47 31.54 -11.81
C LEU A 419 6.61 31.02 -12.68
N CYS A 420 7.21 31.86 -13.53
CA CYS A 420 8.35 31.49 -14.36
C CYS A 420 9.56 31.03 -13.52
N LYS A 421 9.88 31.75 -12.43
CA LYS A 421 11.02 31.40 -11.55
C LYS A 421 10.81 30.10 -10.76
N ASN A 422 9.56 29.73 -10.50
CA ASN A 422 9.21 28.54 -9.70
C ASN A 422 8.67 27.39 -10.56
N GLY A 423 9.01 27.35 -11.85
CA GLY A 423 8.65 26.24 -12.74
C GLY A 423 7.14 26.07 -12.94
N GLY A 424 6.38 27.17 -12.94
CA GLY A 424 4.94 27.19 -13.22
C GLY A 424 4.03 27.14 -11.99
N CYS A 425 4.57 27.05 -10.76
CA CYS A 425 3.77 27.01 -9.52
C CYS A 425 4.10 28.18 -8.60
N TYR A 426 3.09 28.86 -8.07
CA TYR A 426 3.28 30.00 -7.16
C TYR A 426 2.19 30.11 -6.10
N TRP A 427 2.59 30.30 -4.84
CA TRP A 427 1.66 30.59 -3.74
C TRP A 427 1.34 32.09 -3.71
N SER A 428 0.10 32.46 -4.02
CA SER A 428 -0.35 33.85 -3.94
C SER A 428 -0.84 34.16 -2.53
N LYS A 429 -0.07 34.94 -1.76
CA LYS A 429 -0.49 35.42 -0.43
C LYS A 429 -1.75 36.28 -0.47
N ASN A 430 -2.00 36.96 -1.59
CA ASN A 430 -3.15 37.85 -1.74
C ASN A 430 -4.44 37.09 -2.06
N TRP A 431 -4.34 35.89 -2.64
CA TRP A 431 -5.51 35.08 -3.03
C TRP A 431 -5.66 33.82 -2.18
N ASP A 432 -4.69 33.53 -1.31
CA ASP A 432 -4.62 32.34 -0.47
C ASP A 432 -4.79 31.02 -1.26
N VAL A 433 -4.26 30.99 -2.48
CA VAL A 433 -4.39 29.86 -3.43
C VAL A 433 -3.06 29.59 -4.14
N ILE A 434 -2.81 28.32 -4.46
CA ILE A 434 -1.72 27.89 -5.34
C ILE A 434 -2.13 28.12 -6.79
N LEU A 435 -1.36 28.97 -7.48
CA LEU A 435 -1.43 29.14 -8.92
C LEU A 435 -0.52 28.11 -9.59
N ASP A 436 -1.12 27.12 -10.25
CA ASP A 436 -0.43 26.11 -11.06
C ASP A 436 -0.70 26.34 -12.55
N LEU A 437 0.23 27.03 -13.22
CA LEU A 437 0.16 27.34 -14.64
C LEU A 437 0.30 26.07 -15.49
N ASN A 438 1.11 25.11 -15.04
CA ASN A 438 1.32 23.86 -15.78
C ASN A 438 0.02 23.06 -15.87
N LYS A 439 -0.72 22.97 -14.77
CA LYS A 439 -2.04 22.33 -14.75
C LYS A 439 -3.04 23.02 -15.67
N GLN A 440 -3.02 24.35 -15.73
CA GLN A 440 -3.90 25.11 -16.64
C GLN A 440 -3.53 24.90 -18.10
N LEU A 441 -2.23 24.93 -18.43
CA LEU A 441 -1.75 24.70 -19.79
C LEU A 441 -1.94 23.24 -20.23
N ALA A 442 -1.89 22.28 -19.32
CA ALA A 442 -2.12 20.86 -19.61
C ALA A 442 -3.60 20.45 -19.59
N LYS A 443 -4.52 21.36 -19.23
CA LYS A 443 -5.94 21.06 -19.06
C LYS A 443 -6.55 20.34 -20.28
N HIS A 444 -6.39 20.91 -21.48
CA HIS A 444 -7.01 20.35 -22.68
C HIS A 444 -6.38 19.00 -23.04
N MET A 445 -5.06 18.82 -22.85
CA MET A 445 -4.41 17.52 -23.02
C MET A 445 -5.07 16.44 -22.14
N HIS A 446 -5.33 16.75 -20.87
CA HIS A 446 -6.02 15.84 -19.96
C HIS A 446 -7.47 15.58 -20.40
N GLU A 447 -8.21 16.60 -20.82
CA GLU A 447 -9.60 16.46 -21.27
C GLU A 447 -9.75 15.57 -22.50
N TYR A 448 -8.86 15.69 -23.49
CA TYR A 448 -8.92 14.88 -24.72
C TYR A 448 -8.48 13.41 -24.52
N ILE A 449 -7.63 13.15 -23.54
CA ILE A 449 -7.04 11.84 -23.29
C ILE A 449 -7.84 11.04 -22.26
N ASN A 450 -8.25 11.65 -21.15
CA ASN A 450 -8.72 10.92 -19.97
C ASN A 450 -9.88 9.97 -20.28
N GLU A 451 -10.88 10.42 -21.04
CA GLU A 451 -12.01 9.57 -21.42
C GLU A 451 -11.56 8.33 -22.21
N TYR A 452 -10.68 8.53 -23.19
CA TYR A 452 -10.17 7.44 -24.02
C TYR A 452 -9.20 6.53 -23.26
N PHE A 453 -8.35 7.11 -22.42
CA PHE A 453 -7.43 6.38 -21.57
C PHE A 453 -8.18 5.46 -20.60
N ASN A 454 -9.28 5.94 -20.01
CA ASN A 454 -10.14 5.13 -19.13
C ASN A 454 -10.85 3.99 -19.89
N LEU A 455 -11.08 4.12 -21.20
CA LEU A 455 -11.59 3.02 -22.03
C LEU A 455 -10.52 1.95 -22.29
N ILE A 456 -9.26 2.36 -22.47
CA ILE A 456 -8.13 1.46 -22.74
C ILE A 456 -7.65 0.77 -21.45
N PHE A 457 -7.67 1.50 -20.32
CA PHE A 457 -7.21 1.06 -18.99
C PHE A 457 -8.31 1.27 -17.94
N PRO A 458 -9.43 0.53 -18.00
CA PRO A 458 -10.53 0.69 -17.05
C PRO A 458 -10.14 0.26 -15.64
N VAL A 459 -10.62 1.01 -14.64
CA VAL A 459 -10.46 0.67 -13.21
C VAL A 459 -11.46 -0.41 -12.78
N THR A 460 -12.65 -0.46 -13.40
CA THR A 460 -13.67 -1.49 -13.17
C THR A 460 -14.44 -1.79 -14.47
N GLY A 461 -14.89 -3.04 -14.65
CA GLY A 461 -15.75 -3.46 -15.77
C GLY A 461 -15.01 -3.80 -17.07
N THR A 462 -15.79 -4.09 -18.12
CA THR A 462 -15.29 -4.35 -19.49
C THR A 462 -15.79 -3.25 -20.43
N THR A 463 -14.90 -2.74 -21.29
CA THR A 463 -15.15 -1.59 -22.17
C THR A 463 -15.19 -1.98 -23.65
N GLY A 464 -14.87 -3.24 -23.99
CA GLY A 464 -14.74 -3.71 -25.38
C GLY A 464 -13.41 -3.33 -26.03
N LYS A 465 -12.73 -2.32 -25.49
CA LYS A 465 -11.51 -1.69 -26.03
C LYS A 465 -10.31 -1.81 -25.10
N SER A 466 -10.46 -2.35 -23.90
CA SER A 466 -9.36 -2.44 -22.96
C SER A 466 -8.23 -3.32 -23.49
N VAL A 467 -6.98 -2.95 -23.19
CA VAL A 467 -5.81 -3.75 -23.58
C VAL A 467 -5.89 -5.15 -22.97
N GLN A 468 -6.36 -5.24 -21.73
CA GLN A 468 -6.57 -6.51 -21.04
C GLN A 468 -7.53 -7.42 -21.79
N GLU A 469 -8.67 -6.91 -22.27
CA GLU A 469 -9.61 -7.71 -23.07
C GLU A 469 -9.01 -8.16 -24.40
N GLN A 470 -8.14 -7.37 -25.02
CA GLN A 470 -7.46 -7.80 -26.25
C GLN A 470 -6.46 -8.92 -25.98
N ILE A 471 -5.76 -8.86 -24.85
CA ILE A 471 -4.87 -9.94 -24.39
C ILE A 471 -5.68 -11.19 -24.03
N ASP A 472 -6.85 -11.03 -23.41
CA ASP A 472 -7.69 -12.17 -23.03
C ASP A 472 -8.32 -12.86 -24.25
N LYS A 473 -8.72 -12.07 -25.28
CA LYS A 473 -9.22 -12.58 -26.57
C LYS A 473 -8.14 -13.23 -27.42
N PHE A 474 -6.86 -12.95 -27.17
CA PHE A 474 -5.77 -13.62 -27.86
C PHE A 474 -5.83 -15.12 -27.57
N SER A 475 -6.03 -15.92 -28.61
CA SER A 475 -6.00 -17.38 -28.52
C SER A 475 -5.42 -17.96 -29.79
N ILE A 476 -4.53 -18.94 -29.63
CA ILE A 476 -3.85 -19.62 -30.73
C ILE A 476 -4.66 -20.84 -31.21
N ILE A 477 -5.59 -21.33 -30.39
CA ILE A 477 -6.36 -22.56 -30.64
C ILE A 477 -7.79 -22.19 -31.04
N GLN A 478 -8.15 -22.44 -32.30
CA GLN A 478 -9.53 -22.31 -32.78
C GLN A 478 -10.32 -23.61 -32.51
N ASN A 479 -11.51 -23.47 -31.92
CA ASN A 479 -12.36 -24.59 -31.47
C ASN A 479 -12.85 -25.54 -32.59
N ASP A 480 -12.67 -25.18 -33.87
CA ASP A 480 -13.14 -25.98 -35.02
C ASP A 480 -12.20 -27.12 -35.44
N SER A 481 -11.04 -27.28 -34.80
CA SER A 481 -10.19 -28.44 -35.07
C SER A 481 -10.69 -29.66 -34.29
N ALA A 482 -11.32 -30.60 -35.01
CA ALA A 482 -11.77 -31.89 -34.49
C ALA A 482 -10.75 -32.51 -33.52
N SER A 483 -11.23 -32.95 -32.35
CA SER A 483 -10.43 -33.47 -31.25
C SER A 483 -9.27 -34.36 -31.72
N PRO A 484 -8.00 -33.97 -31.50
CA PRO A 484 -6.89 -34.71 -32.07
C PRO A 484 -6.42 -35.86 -31.16
N VAL A 485 -5.87 -36.89 -31.81
CA VAL A 485 -5.37 -38.14 -31.22
C VAL A 485 -4.09 -37.91 -30.38
N SER A 486 -3.96 -38.71 -29.32
CA SER A 486 -2.94 -38.80 -28.25
C SER A 486 -1.54 -38.13 -28.44
N PRO A 487 -0.78 -38.29 -29.55
CA PRO A 487 0.55 -37.66 -29.67
C PRO A 487 0.53 -36.14 -29.86
N ILE A 488 -0.64 -35.57 -30.16
CA ILE A 488 -0.84 -34.16 -30.54
C ILE A 488 -1.00 -33.27 -29.30
N LEU A 489 -1.41 -33.85 -28.16
CA LEU A 489 -1.64 -33.15 -26.89
C LEU A 489 -0.38 -32.45 -26.35
N HIS A 490 0.80 -33.07 -26.45
CA HIS A 490 2.05 -32.47 -25.96
C HIS A 490 2.42 -31.19 -26.71
N HIS A 491 2.20 -31.15 -28.03
CA HIS A 491 2.50 -29.99 -28.86
C HIS A 491 1.50 -28.86 -28.63
N ILE A 492 0.20 -29.20 -28.55
CA ILE A 492 -0.84 -28.24 -28.14
C ILE A 492 -0.53 -27.69 -26.73
N GLN A 493 -0.05 -28.51 -25.80
CA GLN A 493 0.34 -28.06 -24.46
C GLN A 493 1.55 -27.13 -24.47
N ASN A 494 2.57 -27.39 -25.28
CA ASN A 494 3.70 -26.48 -25.43
C ASN A 494 3.24 -25.14 -26.01
N PHE A 495 2.33 -25.15 -26.98
CA PHE A 495 1.73 -23.92 -27.51
C PHE A 495 0.86 -23.18 -26.49
N ILE A 496 0.07 -23.88 -25.66
CA ILE A 496 -0.67 -23.25 -24.55
C ILE A 496 0.30 -22.62 -23.54
N LYS A 497 1.41 -23.31 -23.22
CA LYS A 497 2.46 -22.74 -22.34
C LYS A 497 3.10 -21.51 -22.97
N THR A 498 3.37 -21.53 -24.27
CA THR A 498 3.88 -20.37 -25.02
C THR A 498 2.85 -19.24 -25.07
N GLU A 499 1.57 -19.53 -25.26
CA GLU A 499 0.47 -18.55 -25.21
C GLU A 499 0.42 -17.84 -23.87
N LEU A 500 0.43 -18.61 -22.77
CA LEU A 500 0.43 -18.08 -21.41
C LEU A 500 1.69 -17.28 -21.12
N TYR A 501 2.86 -17.77 -21.53
CA TYR A 501 4.13 -17.04 -21.39
C TYR A 501 4.10 -15.70 -22.14
N ILE A 502 3.56 -15.66 -23.36
CA ILE A 502 3.42 -14.43 -24.14
C ILE A 502 2.45 -13.47 -23.45
N LYS A 503 1.31 -13.96 -22.95
CA LYS A 503 0.34 -13.14 -22.18
C LYS A 503 1.00 -12.52 -20.95
N ASP A 504 1.69 -13.34 -20.15
CA ASP A 504 2.38 -12.88 -18.94
C ASP A 504 3.50 -11.88 -19.26
N ALA A 505 4.27 -12.12 -20.34
CA ALA A 505 5.33 -11.21 -20.79
C ALA A 505 4.77 -9.86 -21.26
N LEU A 506 3.67 -9.88 -22.03
CA LEU A 506 2.97 -8.66 -22.47
C LEU A 506 2.40 -7.88 -21.28
N GLU A 507 1.76 -8.56 -20.33
CA GLU A 507 1.21 -7.93 -19.13
C GLU A 507 2.32 -7.30 -18.27
N SER A 508 3.45 -7.99 -18.13
CA SER A 508 4.63 -7.50 -17.40
C SER A 508 5.26 -6.28 -18.08
N GLU A 509 5.47 -6.31 -19.39
CA GLU A 509 6.02 -5.17 -20.14
C GLU A 509 5.03 -3.98 -20.21
N LEU A 510 3.72 -4.23 -20.24
CA LEU A 510 2.71 -3.18 -20.08
C LEU A 510 2.81 -2.51 -18.72
N LYS A 511 2.84 -3.29 -17.63
CA LYS A 511 3.03 -2.77 -16.26
C LYS A 511 4.31 -1.96 -16.14
N LYS A 512 5.40 -2.46 -16.71
CA LYS A 512 6.71 -1.78 -16.73
C LYS A 512 6.72 -0.51 -17.57
N SER A 513 6.03 -0.49 -18.71
CA SER A 513 5.88 0.69 -19.57
C SER A 513 5.01 1.75 -18.92
N MET A 514 3.90 1.36 -18.27
CA MET A 514 3.11 2.26 -17.43
C MET A 514 3.96 2.85 -16.31
N LYS A 515 4.77 2.03 -15.63
CA LYS A 515 5.74 2.49 -14.61
C LYS A 515 6.76 3.48 -15.18
N LEU A 516 7.31 3.22 -16.36
CA LEU A 516 8.26 4.11 -17.04
C LEU A 516 7.60 5.44 -17.41
N SER A 517 6.38 5.43 -17.97
CA SER A 517 5.65 6.65 -18.32
C SER A 517 5.38 7.53 -17.09
N LEU A 518 4.94 6.93 -15.98
CA LEU A 518 4.72 7.63 -14.70
C LEU A 518 6.02 8.21 -14.14
N SER A 519 7.14 7.48 -14.26
CA SER A 519 8.48 7.93 -13.85
C SER A 519 9.09 9.00 -14.75
N GLN A 520 8.66 9.08 -16.02
CA GLN A 520 9.05 10.14 -16.94
C GLN A 520 8.27 11.43 -16.63
N THR A 521 6.99 11.37 -16.27
CA THR A 521 6.24 12.55 -15.77
C THR A 521 6.89 13.23 -14.56
N SER A 522 7.65 12.49 -13.73
CA SER A 522 8.41 13.06 -12.60
C SER A 522 9.84 13.51 -12.94
N LYS A 523 10.36 13.17 -14.14
CA LYS A 523 11.72 13.52 -14.60
C LYS A 523 11.77 14.40 -15.86
N ILE A 524 10.66 14.58 -16.57
CA ILE A 524 10.57 15.52 -17.68
C ILE A 524 10.76 16.91 -17.09
N LYS A 525 11.90 17.54 -17.42
CA LYS A 525 11.94 19.01 -17.46
C LYS A 525 10.75 19.42 -18.32
N LEU A 526 9.77 20.07 -17.68
CA LEU A 526 8.68 20.80 -18.30
C LEU A 526 9.12 21.29 -19.68
N MET A 527 8.30 21.05 -20.71
CA MET A 527 8.53 21.53 -22.09
C MET A 527 9.21 22.89 -22.03
N ASP A 528 10.34 23.03 -22.73
CA ASP A 528 11.08 24.28 -22.83
C ASP A 528 10.23 25.31 -23.59
N VAL A 529 9.32 25.96 -22.86
CA VAL A 529 8.47 27.06 -23.32
C VAL A 529 9.23 28.38 -23.40
N SER A 530 10.57 28.36 -23.39
CA SER A 530 11.38 29.58 -23.49
C SER A 530 11.10 30.36 -24.78
N LYS A 531 10.71 29.67 -25.86
CA LYS A 531 10.30 30.32 -27.12
C LYS A 531 8.92 30.99 -27.02
N GLU A 532 7.96 30.36 -26.37
CA GLU A 532 6.65 30.94 -26.08
C GLU A 532 6.77 32.11 -25.08
N ILE A 533 7.71 32.04 -24.14
CA ILE A 533 8.05 33.12 -23.20
C ILE A 533 8.69 34.29 -23.93
N GLU A 534 9.65 34.08 -24.85
CA GLU A 534 10.21 35.13 -25.71
C GLU A 534 9.13 35.81 -26.59
N LEU A 535 8.16 35.03 -27.09
CA LEU A 535 7.01 35.56 -27.84
C LEU A 535 6.09 36.41 -26.95
N LEU A 536 5.83 35.97 -25.72
CA LEU A 536 5.04 36.71 -24.74
C LEU A 536 5.74 37.98 -24.27
N GLU A 537 7.06 37.96 -24.11
CA GLU A 537 7.89 39.13 -23.77
C GLU A 537 7.87 40.15 -24.93
N ARG A 538 8.05 39.71 -26.18
CA ARG A 538 7.91 40.59 -27.36
C ARG A 538 6.52 41.21 -27.50
N LEU A 539 5.46 40.43 -27.25
CA LEU A 539 4.08 40.94 -27.28
C LEU A 539 3.80 41.89 -26.11
N SER A 540 4.46 41.70 -24.97
CA SER A 540 4.37 42.61 -23.82
C SER A 540 5.07 43.94 -24.09
N GLU A 541 6.21 43.94 -24.80
CA GLU A 541 6.91 45.17 -25.22
C GLU A 541 6.10 45.98 -26.23
N GLN A 542 5.39 45.30 -27.15
CA GLN A 542 4.51 45.96 -28.13
C GLN A 542 3.21 46.53 -27.54
N LEU A 543 2.86 46.19 -26.29
CA LEU A 543 1.69 46.68 -25.58
C LEU A 543 2.03 47.75 -24.52
N SER A 544 3.32 48.07 -24.36
CA SER A 544 3.81 49.12 -23.46
C SER A 544 4.13 50.45 -24.16
N ASP A 545 3.98 50.51 -25.48
CA ASP A 545 3.81 51.75 -26.28
C ASP A 545 2.33 51.91 -26.63
#